data_AF-A0A7X6M3G3-F1
#
_entry.id   AF-A0A7X6M3G3-F1
#
_cell.length_a   1.000
_cell.length_b   1.000
_cell.length_c   1.000
_cell.angle_alpha   90.00
_cell.angle_beta   90.00
_cell.angle_gamma   90.00
#
_symmetry.space_group_name_H-M   'P 1'
#
loop_
_entity.id
_entity.type
_entity.pdbx_description
1 polymer ?
#
loop_
_entity_poly.entity_id
_entity_poly.type
_entity_poly.pdbx_seq_one_letter_code
_entity_poly.pdbx_strand_id
1 'polypeptide(L)'
;MSTVDRVLTDYPMIVLRVVRIADLGDDPAKVRWSARTDDDPDVDAGPSITLDQGAASAPDHAGEPQGTRVRSATLREFGRALNAAGGSVASKTAQKVLIGEFLRSESWRLRSLGEVVRGYRQWRAELTGGPADAPFDAEQALGAAFADVVLHGNAAGAQAKALHAVLVGACSSRV
;
A
#
# COMPACT_ATOMS: atom_id res chain seq x y z
N MET A 1 -6.92 8.43 19.89
CA MET A 1 -6.05 8.78 18.74
C MET A 1 -6.32 7.78 17.63
N SER A 2 -6.70 8.25 16.43
CA SER A 2 -7.05 7.35 15.33
C SER A 2 -5.81 6.76 14.66
N THR A 3 -5.94 5.65 13.94
CA THR A 3 -4.82 5.07 13.17
C THR A 3 -4.32 6.02 12.09
N VAL A 4 -5.21 6.83 11.52
CA VAL A 4 -4.85 7.86 10.54
C VAL A 4 -3.96 8.92 11.19
N ASP A 5 -4.34 9.43 12.37
CA ASP A 5 -3.52 10.41 13.12
C ASP A 5 -2.14 9.84 13.46
N ARG A 6 -2.08 8.56 13.84
CA ARG A 6 -0.82 7.87 14.11
C ARG A 6 0.06 7.77 12.87
N VAL A 7 -0.50 7.41 11.72
CA VAL A 7 0.26 7.33 10.46
C VAL A 7 0.81 8.70 10.06
N LEU A 8 0.01 9.75 10.15
CA LEU A 8 0.49 11.10 9.81
C LEU A 8 1.56 11.60 10.78
N THR A 9 1.53 11.14 12.04
CA THR A 9 2.58 11.42 13.05
C THR A 9 3.86 10.63 12.77
N ASP A 10 3.75 9.33 12.49
CA ASP A 10 4.88 8.42 12.29
C ASP A 10 5.53 8.60 10.90
N TYR A 11 4.79 9.13 9.92
CA TYR A 11 5.24 9.36 8.54
C TYR A 11 4.97 10.80 8.10
N PRO A 12 5.71 11.80 8.62
CA PRO A 12 5.47 13.22 8.35
C PRO A 12 5.65 13.63 6.88
N MET A 13 6.25 12.75 6.07
CA MET A 13 6.39 12.94 4.61
C MET A 13 5.06 12.84 3.86
N ILE A 14 4.02 12.24 4.48
CA ILE A 14 2.68 12.18 3.89
C ILE A 14 1.96 13.48 4.22
N VAL A 15 2.00 14.44 3.30
CA VAL A 15 1.29 15.72 3.46
C VAL A 15 -0.16 15.56 3.02
N LEU A 16 -1.07 15.21 3.93
CA LEU A 16 -2.51 15.20 3.66
C LEU A 16 -3.10 16.59 3.99
N ARG A 17 -3.61 17.30 2.98
CA ARG A 17 -4.26 18.61 3.18
C ARG A 17 -5.78 18.54 3.21
N VAL A 18 -6.37 17.64 2.43
CA VAL A 18 -7.83 17.59 2.25
C VAL A 18 -8.33 16.14 2.30
N VAL A 19 -9.36 15.90 3.09
CA VAL A 19 -10.15 14.66 3.05
C VAL A 19 -11.47 14.98 2.34
N ARG A 20 -11.79 14.26 1.25
CA ARG A 20 -13.05 14.42 0.52
C ARG A 20 -13.91 13.17 0.63
N ILE A 21 -15.22 13.35 0.58
CA ILE A 21 -16.19 12.29 0.37
C ILE A 21 -16.83 12.56 -0.98
N ALA A 22 -16.79 11.58 -1.89
CA ALA A 22 -17.41 11.68 -3.21
C ALA A 22 -17.95 10.31 -3.62
N ASP A 23 -18.91 10.29 -4.55
CA ASP A 23 -19.31 9.07 -5.23
C ASP A 23 -18.18 8.67 -6.20
N LEU A 24 -17.51 7.55 -5.95
CA LEU A 24 -16.46 7.03 -6.85
C LEU A 24 -17.05 6.20 -8.01
N GLY A 25 -18.38 6.06 -8.10
CA GLY A 25 -19.06 5.31 -9.15
C GLY A 25 -18.79 3.81 -9.07
N ASP A 26 -18.72 3.13 -10.23
CA ASP A 26 -18.38 1.70 -10.32
C ASP A 26 -16.89 1.39 -10.05
N ASP A 27 -16.10 2.38 -9.60
CA ASP A 27 -14.70 2.15 -9.21
C ASP A 27 -14.67 1.23 -7.96
N PRO A 28 -14.07 0.03 -8.03
CA PRO A 28 -13.99 -0.86 -6.87
C PRO A 28 -13.15 -0.28 -5.72
N ALA A 29 -12.40 0.80 -5.95
CA ALA A 29 -11.62 1.49 -4.92
C ALA A 29 -12.53 2.30 -3.99
N LYS A 30 -12.65 1.87 -2.72
CA LYS A 30 -13.39 2.62 -1.69
C LYS A 30 -12.68 3.90 -1.25
N VAL A 31 -11.38 4.01 -1.50
CA VAL A 31 -10.53 5.13 -1.09
C VAL A 31 -9.50 5.37 -2.18
N ARG A 32 -9.22 6.63 -2.51
CA ARG A 32 -8.25 7.01 -3.54
C ARG A 32 -7.38 8.18 -3.09
N TRP A 33 -6.06 8.02 -3.22
CA TRP A 33 -5.12 9.13 -3.06
C TRP A 33 -4.93 9.91 -4.36
N SER A 34 -4.81 11.23 -4.22
CA SER A 34 -4.51 12.17 -5.31
C SER A 34 -3.41 13.12 -4.88
N ALA A 35 -2.26 13.06 -5.56
CA ALA A 35 -1.05 13.83 -5.20
C ALA A 35 -1.01 15.27 -5.76
N ARG A 36 -2.09 15.77 -6.39
CA ARG A 36 -2.07 16.86 -7.39
C ARG A 36 -1.02 17.96 -7.16
N THR A 37 -0.16 18.09 -8.18
CA THR A 37 0.66 19.27 -8.50
C THR A 37 0.18 19.82 -9.85
N ASP A 38 -0.24 21.08 -9.85
CA ASP A 38 -0.54 22.00 -10.98
C ASP A 38 -1.12 21.41 -12.28
N ASP A 39 -2.46 21.50 -12.46
CA ASP A 39 -3.07 21.85 -13.77
C ASP A 39 -4.59 22.14 -13.72
N ASP A 40 -5.09 22.73 -12.63
CA ASP A 40 -6.46 23.26 -12.62
C ASP A 40 -6.51 24.50 -11.70
N PRO A 41 -6.87 25.68 -12.24
CA PRO A 41 -6.64 26.96 -11.58
C PRO A 41 -7.67 27.30 -10.48
N ASP A 42 -8.70 26.49 -10.25
CA ASP A 42 -9.83 26.91 -9.42
C ASP A 42 -9.98 26.22 -8.05
N VAL A 43 -9.00 25.41 -7.61
CA VAL A 43 -8.98 24.94 -6.22
C VAL A 43 -7.53 24.77 -5.74
N ASP A 44 -7.23 25.37 -4.59
CA ASP A 44 -6.07 25.13 -3.73
C ASP A 44 -6.07 23.66 -3.21
N ALA A 45 -5.91 22.72 -4.14
CA ALA A 45 -6.06 21.30 -3.91
C ALA A 45 -4.67 20.66 -3.76
N GLY A 46 -4.07 20.86 -2.58
CA GLY A 46 -2.93 20.04 -2.18
C GLY A 46 -3.30 18.56 -2.04
N PRO A 47 -2.36 17.69 -1.63
CA PRO A 47 -2.57 16.26 -1.69
C PRO A 47 -3.78 15.83 -0.85
N SER A 48 -4.63 14.98 -1.43
CA SER A 48 -5.94 14.66 -0.88
C SER A 48 -6.27 13.19 -0.93
N ILE A 49 -7.09 12.74 0.02
CA ILE A 49 -7.70 11.42 0.01
C ILE A 49 -9.20 11.55 -0.22
N THR A 50 -9.74 10.78 -1.16
CA THR A 50 -11.17 10.72 -1.44
C THR A 50 -11.72 9.38 -0.97
N LEU A 51 -12.72 9.42 -0.10
CA LEU A 51 -13.47 8.26 0.38
C LEU A 51 -14.79 8.14 -0.39
N ASP A 52 -15.14 6.93 -0.80
CA ASP A 52 -16.42 6.66 -1.44
C ASP A 52 -17.61 6.91 -0.49
N GLN A 53 -18.62 7.60 -0.99
CA GLN A 53 -19.80 7.99 -0.21
C GLN A 53 -20.64 6.79 0.22
N GLY A 54 -20.75 5.76 -0.62
CA GLY A 54 -21.41 4.50 -0.28
C GLY A 54 -20.68 3.73 0.81
N ALA A 55 -19.34 3.72 0.76
CA ALA A 55 -18.50 3.14 1.81
C ALA A 55 -18.58 3.92 3.14
N ALA A 56 -18.74 5.24 3.10
CA ALA A 56 -18.88 6.11 4.27
C ALA A 56 -20.25 6.00 4.97
N SER A 57 -21.30 5.66 4.21
CA SER A 57 -22.69 5.70 4.70
C SER A 57 -23.28 4.32 5.05
N ALA A 58 -22.57 3.23 4.73
CA ALA A 58 -23.08 1.88 4.95
C ALA A 58 -23.03 1.47 6.44
N PRO A 59 -24.11 0.88 6.98
CA PRO A 59 -24.13 0.34 8.34
C PRO A 59 -23.20 -0.87 8.46
N ASP A 60 -22.54 -0.99 9.62
CA ASP A 60 -21.60 -2.06 9.94
C ASP A 60 -22.36 -3.40 10.03
N HIS A 61 -22.37 -4.18 8.96
CA HIS A 61 -23.04 -5.48 8.92
C HIS A 61 -22.02 -6.63 8.94
N ALA A 62 -22.28 -7.58 9.83
CA ALA A 62 -21.32 -8.51 10.41
C ALA A 62 -20.65 -9.46 9.41
N GLY A 63 -19.32 -9.56 9.53
CA GLY A 63 -18.45 -10.53 8.85
C GLY A 63 -16.99 -10.08 8.89
N GLU A 64 -16.77 -8.80 8.58
CA GLU A 64 -15.62 -7.97 8.97
C GLU A 64 -16.18 -6.56 9.15
N PRO A 65 -15.83 -5.81 10.20
CA PRO A 65 -16.29 -4.43 10.33
C PRO A 65 -15.91 -3.68 9.04
N GLN A 66 -16.87 -3.06 8.37
CA GLN A 66 -16.63 -2.25 7.17
C GLN A 66 -15.61 -1.15 7.46
N GLY A 67 -15.57 -0.68 8.71
CA GLY A 67 -14.50 0.18 9.24
C GLY A 67 -13.09 -0.41 9.09
N THR A 68 -12.92 -1.73 9.20
CA THR A 68 -11.63 -2.42 8.99
C THR A 68 -11.23 -2.43 7.51
N ARG A 69 -12.20 -2.62 6.60
CA ARG A 69 -11.95 -2.58 5.15
C ARG A 69 -11.65 -1.18 4.64
N VAL A 70 -12.38 -0.17 5.13
CA VAL A 70 -12.11 1.24 4.82
C VAL A 70 -10.75 1.63 5.39
N ARG A 71 -10.44 1.24 6.63
CA ARG A 71 -9.12 1.48 7.24
C ARG A 71 -8.00 0.84 6.43
N SER A 72 -8.11 -0.42 6.03
CA SER A 72 -7.07 -1.09 5.25
C SER A 72 -6.91 -0.48 3.85
N ALA A 73 -8.02 -0.07 3.20
CA ALA A 73 -7.98 0.67 1.94
C ALA A 73 -7.26 2.02 2.09
N THR A 74 -7.61 2.81 3.10
CA THR A 74 -6.94 4.08 3.42
C THR A 74 -5.44 3.90 3.64
N LEU A 75 -5.04 2.88 4.40
CA LEU A 75 -3.61 2.61 4.63
C LEU A 75 -2.89 2.22 3.34
N ARG A 76 -3.52 1.47 2.44
CA ARG A 76 -2.93 1.14 1.14
C ARG A 76 -2.67 2.39 0.31
N GLU A 77 -3.62 3.32 0.29
CA GLU A 77 -3.47 4.59 -0.40
C GLU A 77 -2.39 5.48 0.23
N PHE A 78 -2.22 5.47 1.55
CA PHE A 78 -1.07 6.12 2.20
C PHE A 78 0.28 5.51 1.80
N GLY A 79 0.36 4.19 1.60
CA GLY A 79 1.56 3.56 1.05
C GLY A 79 1.89 4.06 -0.35
N ARG A 80 0.88 4.23 -1.22
CA ARG A 80 1.06 4.82 -2.56
C ARG A 80 1.50 6.28 -2.47
N ALA A 81 0.90 7.06 -1.58
CA ALA A 81 1.27 8.45 -1.33
C ALA A 81 2.74 8.58 -0.91
N LEU A 82 3.18 7.72 0.01
CA LEU A 82 4.56 7.68 0.49
C LEU A 82 5.53 7.31 -0.65
N ASN A 83 5.18 6.33 -1.48
CA ASN A 83 5.97 6.00 -2.66
C ASN A 83 6.11 7.17 -3.64
N ALA A 84 5.02 7.90 -3.90
CA ALA A 84 5.02 9.09 -4.74
C ALA A 84 5.93 10.21 -4.15
N ALA A 85 5.86 10.46 -2.84
CA ALA A 85 6.76 11.39 -2.14
C ALA A 85 8.24 10.97 -2.28
N GLY A 86 8.50 9.65 -2.21
CA GLY A 86 9.80 9.05 -2.49
C GLY A 86 10.22 9.03 -3.97
N GLY A 87 9.42 9.60 -4.87
CA GLY A 87 9.74 9.68 -6.31
C GLY A 87 9.65 8.36 -7.05
N SER A 88 8.82 7.45 -6.53
CA SER A 88 8.61 6.10 -7.05
C SER A 88 9.89 5.24 -7.13
N VAL A 89 10.91 5.59 -6.35
CA VAL A 89 12.15 4.80 -6.23
C VAL A 89 11.83 3.41 -5.69
N ALA A 90 10.95 3.33 -4.67
CA ALA A 90 10.54 2.05 -4.11
C ALA A 90 9.90 1.15 -5.17
N SER A 91 8.99 1.68 -6.00
CA SER A 91 8.37 0.91 -7.10
C SER A 91 9.39 0.32 -8.07
N LYS A 92 10.42 1.09 -8.45
CA LYS A 92 11.48 0.64 -9.37
C LYS A 92 12.32 -0.51 -8.80
N THR A 93 12.40 -0.62 -7.47
CA THR A 93 13.20 -1.64 -6.78
C THR A 93 12.39 -2.77 -6.16
N ALA A 94 11.07 -2.62 -6.02
CA ALA A 94 10.19 -3.50 -5.25
C ALA A 94 10.33 -4.97 -5.66
N GLN A 95 10.29 -5.25 -6.97
CA GLN A 95 10.41 -6.63 -7.46
C GLN A 95 11.76 -7.26 -7.13
N LYS A 96 12.86 -6.51 -7.28
CA LYS A 96 14.21 -7.00 -6.97
C LYS A 96 14.37 -7.30 -5.48
N VAL A 97 13.82 -6.43 -4.63
CA VAL A 97 13.83 -6.61 -3.18
C VAL A 97 13.04 -7.84 -2.77
N LEU A 98 11.83 -8.03 -3.31
CA LEU A 98 11.04 -9.23 -3.03
C LEU A 98 11.73 -10.52 -3.47
N ILE A 99 12.38 -10.53 -4.63
CA ILE A 99 13.15 -11.70 -5.08
C ILE A 99 14.31 -11.98 -4.12
N GLY A 100 15.07 -10.95 -3.74
CA GLY A 100 16.17 -11.09 -2.79
C GLY A 100 15.70 -11.59 -1.42
N GLU A 101 14.56 -11.09 -0.94
CA GLU A 101 13.91 -11.52 0.30
C GLU A 101 13.52 -13.00 0.26
N PHE A 102 12.82 -13.40 -0.80
CA PHE A 102 12.37 -14.79 -1.00
C PHE A 102 13.55 -15.77 -1.03
N LEU A 103 14.62 -15.41 -1.74
CA LEU A 103 15.83 -16.22 -1.85
C LEU A 103 16.67 -16.24 -0.56
N ARG A 104 16.42 -15.36 0.42
CA ARG A 104 17.17 -15.40 1.68
C ARG A 104 16.79 -16.59 2.57
N SER A 105 15.61 -17.17 2.37
CA SER A 105 15.14 -18.32 3.16
C SER A 105 15.88 -19.64 2.89
N GLU A 106 16.78 -19.68 1.89
CA GLU A 106 17.58 -20.83 1.42
C GLU A 106 16.80 -22.10 1.00
N SER A 107 15.49 -22.13 1.25
CA SER A 107 14.54 -23.22 0.99
C SER A 107 14.37 -23.58 -0.50
N TRP A 108 15.02 -22.83 -1.38
CA TRP A 108 15.02 -22.98 -2.83
C TRP A 108 16.21 -23.79 -3.37
N ARG A 109 17.30 -23.98 -2.61
CA ARG A 109 18.57 -24.53 -3.11
C ARG A 109 18.47 -25.95 -3.68
N LEU A 110 17.46 -26.71 -3.28
CA LEU A 110 17.22 -28.10 -3.73
C LEU A 110 16.07 -28.21 -4.73
N ARG A 111 15.45 -27.10 -5.13
CA ARG A 111 14.25 -27.09 -6.00
C ARG A 111 14.61 -26.77 -7.44
N SER A 112 13.79 -27.24 -8.36
CA SER A 112 13.86 -26.83 -9.77
C SER A 112 13.47 -25.35 -9.94
N LEU A 113 13.94 -24.71 -11.01
CA LEU A 113 13.60 -23.30 -11.30
C LEU A 113 12.09 -23.07 -11.36
N GLY A 114 11.33 -24.02 -11.94
CA GLY A 114 9.86 -23.93 -12.03
C GLY A 114 9.20 -23.91 -10.65
N GLU A 115 9.67 -24.74 -9.71
CA GLU A 115 9.17 -24.75 -8.33
C GLU A 115 9.55 -23.49 -7.56
N VAL A 116 10.74 -22.95 -7.79
CA VAL A 116 11.18 -21.67 -7.19
C VAL A 116 10.31 -20.53 -7.69
N VAL A 117 10.05 -20.43 -9.01
CA VAL A 117 9.21 -19.38 -9.59
C VAL A 117 7.76 -19.49 -9.10
N ARG A 118 7.21 -20.71 -9.03
CA ARG A 118 5.85 -20.94 -8.50
C ARG A 118 5.76 -20.56 -7.01
N GLY A 119 6.76 -20.95 -6.23
CA GLY A 119 6.86 -20.58 -4.82
C GLY A 119 6.93 -19.07 -4.61
N TYR A 120 7.76 -18.38 -5.41
CA TYR A 120 7.86 -16.92 -5.38
C TYR A 120 6.54 -16.24 -5.73
N ARG A 121 5.85 -16.70 -6.79
CA ARG A 121 4.55 -16.16 -7.20
C ARG A 121 3.49 -16.32 -6.12
N GLN A 122 3.44 -17.49 -5.48
CA GLN A 122 2.53 -17.78 -4.37
C GLN A 122 2.83 -16.88 -3.16
N TRP A 123 4.08 -16.86 -2.72
CA TRP A 123 4.55 -16.04 -1.60
C TRP A 123 4.30 -14.56 -1.82
N ARG A 124 4.46 -14.07 -3.06
CA ARG A 124 4.14 -12.69 -3.43
C ARG A 124 2.64 -12.41 -3.41
N ALA A 125 1.81 -13.35 -3.87
CA ALA A 125 0.35 -13.18 -3.90
C ALA A 125 -0.28 -13.10 -2.51
N GLU A 126 0.32 -13.76 -1.51
CA GLU A 126 -0.10 -13.65 -0.10
C GLU A 126 -0.09 -12.19 0.41
N LEU A 127 0.81 -11.35 -0.11
CA LEU A 127 0.88 -9.93 0.26
C LEU A 127 -0.35 -9.14 -0.22
N THR A 128 -0.81 -9.37 -1.46
CA THR A 128 -1.90 -8.60 -2.07
C THR A 128 -3.26 -9.27 -1.95
N GLY A 129 -3.29 -10.56 -1.57
CA GLY A 129 -4.49 -11.39 -1.59
C GLY A 129 -4.98 -11.73 -3.00
N GLY A 130 -4.15 -11.49 -4.03
CA GLY A 130 -4.47 -11.72 -5.43
C GLY A 130 -4.07 -13.12 -5.94
N PRO A 131 -4.38 -13.45 -7.20
CA PRO A 131 -3.94 -14.72 -7.79
C PRO A 131 -2.42 -14.73 -8.00
N ALA A 132 -1.78 -15.88 -7.77
CA ALA A 132 -0.33 -16.06 -7.88
C ALA A 132 0.23 -15.67 -9.26
N ASP A 133 -0.53 -15.95 -10.33
CA ASP A 133 -0.14 -15.68 -11.72
C ASP A 133 -0.44 -14.26 -12.20
N ALA A 134 -0.97 -13.38 -11.35
CA ALA A 134 -1.13 -11.97 -11.72
C ALA A 134 0.22 -11.32 -12.09
N PRO A 135 0.24 -10.38 -13.05
CA PRO A 135 1.39 -9.49 -13.26
C PRO A 135 1.78 -8.78 -11.96
N PHE A 136 3.06 -8.41 -11.84
CA PHE A 136 3.50 -7.64 -10.67
C PHE A 136 3.05 -6.19 -10.78
N ASP A 137 2.16 -5.76 -9.90
CA ASP A 137 1.82 -4.35 -9.68
C ASP A 137 2.58 -3.84 -8.45
N ALA A 138 3.60 -3.01 -8.69
CA ALA A 138 4.44 -2.46 -7.63
C ALA A 138 3.67 -1.49 -6.72
N GLU A 139 2.79 -0.65 -7.26
CA GLU A 139 2.03 0.33 -6.47
C GLU A 139 1.05 -0.38 -5.54
N GLN A 140 0.36 -1.40 -6.05
CA GLN A 140 -0.52 -2.23 -5.24
C GLN A 140 0.25 -2.98 -4.15
N ALA A 141 1.40 -3.57 -4.48
CA ALA A 141 2.22 -4.31 -3.51
C ALA A 141 2.78 -3.39 -2.41
N LEU A 142 3.25 -2.20 -2.76
CA LEU A 142 3.76 -1.21 -1.79
C LEU A 142 2.65 -0.69 -0.87
N GLY A 143 1.47 -0.40 -1.40
CA GLY A 143 0.30 -0.06 -0.61
C GLY A 143 -0.09 -1.18 0.37
N ALA A 144 -0.14 -2.43 -0.12
CA ALA A 144 -0.45 -3.60 0.71
C ALA A 144 0.59 -3.81 1.83
N ALA A 145 1.88 -3.69 1.50
CA ALA A 145 2.97 -3.80 2.46
C ALA A 145 2.91 -2.74 3.57
N PHE A 146 2.65 -1.49 3.20
CA PHE A 146 2.48 -0.41 4.18
C PHE A 146 1.29 -0.69 5.11
N ALA A 147 0.14 -1.07 4.54
CA ALA A 147 -1.04 -1.39 5.34
C ALA A 147 -0.80 -2.58 6.29
N ASP A 148 -0.15 -3.65 5.83
CA ASP A 148 0.16 -4.82 6.65
C ASP A 148 1.08 -4.46 7.83
N VAL A 149 2.15 -3.69 7.59
CA VAL A 149 3.05 -3.25 8.66
C VAL A 149 2.38 -2.30 9.64
N VAL A 150 1.55 -1.36 9.19
CA VAL A 150 0.87 -0.43 10.10
C VAL A 150 -0.20 -1.15 10.94
N LEU A 151 -0.87 -2.16 10.39
CA LEU A 151 -1.90 -2.92 11.10
C LEU A 151 -1.31 -3.96 12.06
N HIS A 152 -0.25 -4.66 11.66
CA HIS A 152 0.24 -5.84 12.35
C HIS A 152 1.65 -5.67 12.94
N GLY A 153 2.38 -4.61 12.59
CA GLY A 153 3.71 -4.31 13.10
C GLY A 153 4.67 -5.49 12.96
N ASN A 154 5.17 -6.00 14.08
CA ASN A 154 6.06 -7.15 14.11
C ASN A 154 5.42 -8.46 13.62
N ALA A 155 4.10 -8.56 13.57
CA ALA A 155 3.39 -9.72 13.02
C ALA A 155 3.19 -9.65 11.50
N ALA A 156 3.54 -8.53 10.85
CA ALA A 156 3.44 -8.39 9.40
C ALA A 156 4.34 -9.37 8.64
N GLY A 157 3.95 -9.71 7.42
CA GLY A 157 4.67 -10.64 6.56
C GLY A 157 6.10 -10.17 6.24
N ALA A 158 6.99 -11.11 5.93
CA ALA A 158 8.37 -10.78 5.54
C ALA A 158 8.40 -9.92 4.26
N GLN A 159 7.51 -10.21 3.31
CA GLN A 159 7.23 -9.42 2.10
C GLN A 159 6.96 -7.96 2.46
N ALA A 160 6.02 -7.75 3.39
CA ALA A 160 5.52 -6.45 3.78
C ALA A 160 6.60 -5.62 4.47
N LYS A 161 7.33 -6.22 5.41
CA LYS A 161 8.46 -5.57 6.09
C LYS A 161 9.56 -5.16 5.13
N ALA A 162 9.94 -6.03 4.19
CA ALA A 162 10.98 -5.73 3.21
C ALA A 162 10.59 -4.53 2.33
N LEU A 163 9.35 -4.51 1.81
CA LEU A 163 8.87 -3.41 0.99
C LEU A 163 8.64 -2.11 1.79
N HIS A 164 8.18 -2.21 3.03
CA HIS A 164 8.04 -1.06 3.93
C HIS A 164 9.39 -0.39 4.22
N ALA A 165 10.43 -1.17 4.47
CA ALA A 165 11.78 -0.64 4.68
C ALA A 165 12.29 0.15 3.46
N VAL A 166 12.01 -0.33 2.25
CA VAL A 166 12.35 0.37 1.00
C VAL A 166 11.57 1.68 0.86
N LEU A 167 10.28 1.69 1.19
CA LEU A 167 9.44 2.90 1.16
C LEU A 167 10.01 3.99 2.08
N VAL A 168 10.28 3.63 3.33
CA VAL A 168 10.82 4.57 4.34
C VAL A 168 12.22 5.03 3.96
N GLY A 169 13.08 4.12 3.49
CA GLY A 169 14.44 4.44 3.04
C GLY A 169 14.45 5.41 1.85
N ALA A 170 13.59 5.20 0.86
CA ALA A 170 13.47 6.09 -0.31
C ALA A 170 13.06 7.50 0.10
N CYS A 171 12.13 7.65 1.06
CA CYS A 171 11.68 8.95 1.52
C CYS A 171 12.73 9.67 2.38
N SER A 172 13.47 8.92 3.19
CA SER A 172 14.52 9.49 4.07
C SER A 172 15.73 10.02 3.28
N SER A 173 15.97 9.49 2.08
CA SER A 173 17.07 9.93 1.21
C SER A 173 16.83 11.26 0.47
N ARG A 174 15.64 11.86 0.60
CA ARG A 174 15.23 13.09 -0.10
C ARG A 174 15.03 14.30 0.82
N VAL A 175 15.23 14.13 2.13
CA VAL A 175 15.19 15.21 3.14
C VAL A 175 16.56 15.85 3.27
#